data_AF-A0A1M3N5A7-F1
#
_entry.id   AF-A0A1M3N5A7-F1
#
_cell.length_a   1.000
_cell.length_b   1.000
_cell.length_c   1.000
_cell.angle_alpha   90.00
_cell.angle_beta   90.00
_cell.angle_gamma   90.00
#
_symmetry.space_group_name_H-M   'P 1'
#
loop_
_entity.id
_entity.type
_entity.pdbx_description
1 polymer ?
#
loop_
_entity_poly.entity_id
_entity_poly.type
_entity_poly.pdbx_seq_one_letter_code
_entity_poly.pdbx_strand_id
1 'polypeptide(L)'
;MRAAYERATVLELGARGVLDGAPFTLAGRTCVRGRRGAIWNEWRLSFEDGRSLFLVESPLGLAVYDEGTLTPAFASVTVGAPLDTGFVVVDRGEATRVAQWGDVEDAPSRYAYADLSSRAGAVATIDFGAASGPSAGGGDLSSSPPRVYVGRKVGFAEVGLSPVSACEPLLIRAPEVSRPAGVETWLEIGDEGELDGVRFRVAGVLGRCLDVGTDERVSWEEYLLVARGVGGVRWLVVASGHWSFVEPVEAGLVGESEASASLDGVVYDFLSEGTARVEWAAGDLPWEVAIGDASSVKDFVHAPWVLTKEWTSDELTWSRAIHVRPDAIAKAFGKRSLPRPRGRAPNEP
;
A
#
# COMPACT_ATOMS: atom_id res chain seq x y z
N MET A 1 -19.22 -13.89 7.24
CA MET A 1 -18.17 -12.84 7.35
C MET A 1 -16.88 -13.37 7.96
N ARG A 2 -16.88 -14.02 9.13
CA ARG A 2 -15.65 -14.58 9.76
C ARG A 2 -14.79 -15.47 8.85
N ALA A 3 -15.40 -16.35 8.06
CA ALA A 3 -14.69 -17.22 7.11
C ALA A 3 -13.94 -16.46 5.99
N ALA A 4 -14.38 -15.24 5.64
CA ALA A 4 -13.65 -14.40 4.70
C ALA A 4 -12.37 -13.84 5.36
N TYR A 5 -12.48 -13.36 6.60
CA TYR A 5 -11.32 -12.88 7.37
C TYR A 5 -10.33 -14.00 7.72
N GLU A 6 -10.81 -15.21 7.96
CA GLU A 6 -9.94 -16.37 8.21
C GLU A 6 -8.98 -16.62 7.05
N ARG A 7 -9.44 -16.48 5.80
CA ARG A 7 -8.63 -16.62 4.58
C ARG A 7 -7.92 -15.34 4.14
N ALA A 8 -8.09 -14.24 4.87
CA ALA A 8 -7.51 -12.93 4.55
C ALA A 8 -6.03 -12.82 4.94
N THR A 9 -5.23 -13.84 4.67
CA THR A 9 -3.81 -13.91 5.02
C THR A 9 -3.12 -14.96 4.17
N VAL A 10 -1.84 -14.78 3.89
CA VAL A 10 -0.96 -15.79 3.29
C VAL A 10 -0.09 -16.49 4.33
N LEU A 11 -0.30 -16.24 5.63
CA LEU A 11 0.42 -16.86 6.74
C LEU A 11 -0.49 -17.81 7.53
N GLU A 12 0.12 -18.73 8.28
CA GLU A 12 -0.59 -19.74 9.08
C GLU A 12 -0.25 -19.60 10.57
N LEU A 13 -1.26 -19.73 11.43
CA LEU A 13 -1.05 -19.76 12.88
C LEU A 13 -0.19 -20.98 13.26
N GLY A 14 0.82 -20.76 14.09
CA GLY A 14 1.81 -21.79 14.44
C GLY A 14 2.95 -21.94 13.43
N ALA A 15 2.95 -21.18 12.32
CA ALA A 15 4.12 -21.12 11.45
C ALA A 15 5.35 -20.65 12.24
N ARG A 16 6.51 -21.26 11.93
CA ARG A 16 7.78 -20.95 12.56
C ARG A 16 8.65 -20.16 11.59
N GLY A 17 9.39 -19.20 12.13
CA GLY A 17 10.35 -18.41 11.40
C GLY A 17 11.57 -18.10 12.25
N VAL A 18 12.46 -17.28 11.71
CA VAL A 18 13.66 -16.79 12.38
C VAL A 18 13.76 -15.30 12.13
N LEU A 19 13.92 -14.49 13.18
CA LEU A 19 14.16 -13.07 13.07
C LEU A 19 15.48 -12.73 13.76
N ASP A 20 16.41 -12.12 13.03
CA ASP A 20 17.73 -11.72 13.53
C ASP A 20 18.47 -12.86 14.27
N GLY A 21 18.29 -14.09 13.78
CA GLY A 21 18.89 -15.32 14.33
C GLY A 21 18.08 -15.98 15.46
N ALA A 22 17.02 -15.35 15.97
CA ALA A 22 16.17 -15.89 17.02
C ALA A 22 14.94 -16.60 16.43
N PRO A 23 14.66 -17.87 16.80
CA PRO A 23 13.48 -18.57 16.35
C PRO A 23 12.20 -17.99 16.97
N PHE A 24 11.13 -17.91 16.20
CA PHE A 24 9.81 -17.50 16.67
C PHE A 24 8.72 -18.42 16.14
N THR A 25 7.55 -18.35 16.79
CA THR A 25 6.29 -18.93 16.31
C THR A 25 5.23 -17.84 16.16
N LEU A 26 4.44 -17.88 15.10
CA LEU A 26 3.24 -17.04 14.96
C LEU A 26 2.15 -17.54 15.94
N ALA A 27 2.06 -16.91 17.10
CA ALA A 27 1.25 -17.37 18.23
C ALA A 27 -0.19 -16.83 18.23
N GLY A 28 -0.41 -15.69 17.59
CA GLY A 28 -1.72 -15.04 17.48
C GLY A 28 -1.85 -14.16 16.26
N ARG A 29 -3.08 -13.88 15.87
CA ARG A 29 -3.43 -13.06 14.71
C ARG A 29 -4.65 -12.21 15.03
N THR A 30 -4.56 -10.92 14.76
CA THR A 30 -5.70 -10.00 14.70
C THR A 30 -5.87 -9.54 13.26
N CYS A 31 -7.02 -9.79 12.65
CA CYS A 31 -7.40 -9.19 11.37
C CYS A 31 -8.04 -7.83 11.63
N VAL A 32 -7.56 -6.82 10.93
CA VAL A 32 -7.98 -5.43 11.10
C VAL A 32 -8.56 -4.91 9.80
N ARG A 33 -9.66 -4.14 9.93
CA ARG A 33 -10.25 -3.34 8.86
C ARG A 33 -10.03 -1.87 9.18
N GLY A 34 -9.23 -1.19 8.37
CA GLY A 34 -8.95 0.24 8.52
C GLY A 34 -9.85 1.13 7.67
N ARG A 35 -9.30 2.31 7.38
CA ARG A 35 -9.92 3.30 6.50
C ARG A 35 -10.20 2.68 5.15
N ARG A 36 -11.34 3.08 4.57
CA ARG A 36 -11.77 2.61 3.26
C ARG A 36 -11.75 1.08 3.15
N GLY A 37 -12.03 0.40 4.26
CA GLY A 37 -12.08 -1.05 4.34
C GLY A 37 -10.78 -1.82 4.16
N ALA A 38 -9.62 -1.15 4.01
CA ALA A 38 -8.33 -1.81 3.83
C ALA A 38 -8.11 -2.87 4.91
N ILE A 39 -7.56 -4.03 4.53
CA ILE A 39 -7.37 -5.18 5.41
C ILE A 39 -5.88 -5.44 5.63
N TRP A 40 -5.50 -5.60 6.90
CA TRP A 40 -4.20 -6.14 7.28
C TRP A 40 -4.35 -7.11 8.45
N ASN A 41 -3.26 -7.84 8.73
CA ASN A 41 -3.16 -8.69 9.89
C ASN A 41 -2.02 -8.23 10.78
N GLU A 42 -2.28 -8.20 12.09
CA GLU A 42 -1.30 -8.03 13.14
C GLU A 42 -1.03 -9.40 13.76
N TRP A 43 0.16 -9.93 13.53
CA TRP A 43 0.61 -11.23 14.02
C TRP A 43 1.47 -11.07 15.26
N ARG A 44 1.24 -11.91 16.27
CA ARG A 44 2.08 -12.00 17.45
C ARG A 44 3.20 -13.01 17.21
N LEU A 45 4.45 -12.55 17.27
CA LEU A 45 5.64 -13.40 17.23
C LEU A 45 6.00 -13.76 18.66
N SER A 46 5.99 -15.05 19.00
CA SER A 46 6.44 -15.55 20.30
C SER A 46 7.83 -16.19 20.16
N PHE A 47 8.80 -15.71 20.94
CA PHE A 47 10.16 -16.21 20.98
C PHE A 47 10.37 -17.17 22.16
N GLU A 48 11.35 -18.08 22.04
CA GLU A 48 11.65 -19.07 23.09
C GLU A 48 12.12 -18.46 24.42
N ASP A 49 12.70 -17.26 24.36
CA ASP A 49 13.14 -16.49 25.53
C ASP A 49 12.00 -15.72 26.23
N GLY A 50 10.77 -15.88 25.76
CA GLY A 50 9.57 -15.23 26.31
C GLY A 50 9.30 -13.83 25.76
N ARG A 51 10.17 -13.28 24.89
CA ARG A 51 9.89 -12.02 24.19
C ARG A 51 8.73 -12.20 23.20
N SER A 52 8.07 -11.07 22.90
CA SER A 52 7.00 -10.99 21.92
C SER A 52 7.19 -9.75 21.05
N LEU A 53 7.00 -9.88 19.74
CA LEU A 53 6.99 -8.77 18.78
C LEU A 53 5.72 -8.82 17.93
N PHE A 54 5.48 -7.76 17.16
CA PHE A 54 4.41 -7.71 16.17
C PHE A 54 4.95 -7.84 14.75
N LEU A 55 4.24 -8.57 13.90
CA LEU A 55 4.45 -8.60 12.45
C LEU A 55 3.16 -8.13 11.79
N VAL A 56 3.22 -7.05 11.04
CA VAL A 56 2.13 -6.61 10.19
C VAL A 56 2.27 -7.27 8.83
N GLU A 57 1.18 -7.86 8.36
CA GLU A 57 1.00 -8.38 7.01
C GLU A 57 -0.08 -7.56 6.31
N SER A 58 0.29 -6.86 5.24
CA SER A 58 -0.64 -6.10 4.41
C SER A 58 -0.43 -6.41 2.92
N PRO A 59 -1.31 -5.92 2.01
CA PRO A 59 -1.06 -5.99 0.57
C PRO A 59 0.28 -5.36 0.14
N LEU A 60 0.90 -4.52 0.97
CA LEU A 60 2.21 -3.90 0.69
C LEU A 60 3.40 -4.73 1.21
N GLY A 61 3.16 -5.90 1.82
CA GLY A 61 4.19 -6.80 2.30
C GLY A 61 4.21 -6.94 3.83
N LEU A 62 5.39 -7.30 4.37
CA LEU A 62 5.58 -7.58 5.79
C LEU A 62 6.42 -6.48 6.47
N ALA A 63 6.09 -6.17 7.72
CA ALA A 63 6.92 -5.36 8.61
C ALA A 63 6.91 -5.93 10.02
N VAL A 64 8.08 -6.01 10.66
CA VAL A 64 8.19 -6.39 12.08
C VAL A 64 8.38 -5.13 12.91
N TYR A 65 7.74 -5.11 14.07
CA TYR A 65 7.73 -3.99 15.00
C TYR A 65 8.05 -4.44 16.42
N ASP A 66 8.80 -3.59 17.11
CA ASP A 66 9.08 -3.64 18.55
C ASP A 66 8.51 -2.39 19.23
N GLU A 67 8.45 -2.38 20.56
CA GLU A 67 8.02 -1.23 21.34
C GLU A 67 8.90 -0.01 21.03
N GLY A 68 8.24 1.13 20.80
CA GLY A 68 8.86 2.41 20.53
C GLY A 68 8.49 3.46 21.57
N THR A 69 9.21 4.58 21.53
CA THR A 69 9.04 5.68 22.50
C THR A 69 8.59 6.98 21.84
N LEU A 70 8.09 6.96 20.59
CA LEU A 70 7.51 8.16 19.98
C LEU A 70 6.24 8.53 20.75
N THR A 71 5.96 9.81 20.97
CA THR A 71 4.76 10.22 21.71
C THR A 71 4.07 11.48 21.15
N PRO A 72 3.90 11.65 19.83
CA PRO A 72 3.05 12.73 19.34
C PRO A 72 1.59 12.48 19.75
N ALA A 73 0.79 13.54 19.91
CA ALA A 73 -0.65 13.40 20.13
C ALA A 73 -1.38 13.19 18.79
N PHE A 74 -2.52 12.48 18.77
CA PHE A 74 -3.25 12.22 17.51
C PHE A 74 -3.64 13.52 16.78
N ALA A 75 -4.05 14.53 17.54
CA ALA A 75 -4.44 15.84 16.98
C ALA A 75 -3.25 16.60 16.36
N SER A 76 -2.01 16.30 16.74
CA SER A 76 -0.80 16.93 16.19
C SER A 76 -0.20 16.16 15.02
N VAL A 77 -0.76 15.02 14.65
CA VAL A 77 -0.27 14.18 13.55
C VAL A 77 -0.99 14.57 12.26
N THR A 78 -0.25 15.14 11.31
CA THR A 78 -0.75 15.54 9.99
C THR A 78 0.02 14.79 8.92
N VAL A 79 -0.69 14.21 7.95
CA VAL A 79 -0.07 13.46 6.85
C VAL A 79 0.88 14.35 6.05
N GLY A 80 2.03 13.79 5.69
CA GLY A 80 3.12 14.50 5.03
C GLY A 80 3.92 15.44 5.93
N ALA A 81 3.49 15.68 7.18
CA ALA A 81 4.26 16.49 8.11
C ALA A 81 5.44 15.68 8.69
N PRO A 82 6.65 16.26 8.73
CA PRO A 82 7.76 15.65 9.46
C PRO A 82 7.56 15.80 10.96
N LEU A 83 8.12 14.85 11.71
CA LEU A 83 8.27 14.90 13.16
C LEU A 83 9.74 15.15 13.52
N ASP A 84 9.98 15.72 14.70
CA ASP A 84 11.33 15.98 15.24
C ASP A 84 12.18 14.70 15.36
N THR A 85 11.53 13.54 15.35
CA THR A 85 12.14 12.21 15.41
C THR A 85 12.68 11.73 14.06
N GLY A 86 12.52 12.52 12.99
CA GLY A 86 12.95 12.17 11.63
C GLY A 86 11.98 11.27 10.87
N PHE A 87 10.79 11.03 11.41
CA PHE A 87 9.69 10.35 10.74
C PHE A 87 8.80 11.35 9.99
N VAL A 88 8.15 10.88 8.93
CA VAL A 88 7.04 11.55 8.25
C VAL A 88 5.78 10.71 8.44
N VAL A 89 4.65 11.38 8.67
CA VAL A 89 3.34 10.72 8.80
C VAL A 89 2.85 10.31 7.41
N VAL A 90 2.53 9.03 7.21
CA VAL A 90 2.13 8.48 5.91
C VAL A 90 0.66 8.11 5.84
N ASP A 91 0.05 7.64 6.92
CA ASP A 91 -1.39 7.37 6.98
C ASP A 91 -1.90 7.70 8.39
N ARG A 92 -3.14 8.12 8.49
CA ARG A 92 -3.82 8.30 9.78
C ARG A 92 -5.29 7.95 9.67
N GLY A 93 -5.83 7.35 10.71
CA GLY A 93 -7.22 6.94 10.66
C GLY A 93 -7.79 6.29 11.88
N GLU A 94 -8.92 5.64 11.67
CA GLU A 94 -9.54 4.73 12.61
C GLU A 94 -9.57 3.32 11.99
N ALA A 95 -9.38 2.32 12.85
CA ALA A 95 -9.36 0.93 12.48
C ALA A 95 -10.21 0.09 13.43
N THR A 96 -10.68 -1.06 12.95
CA THR A 96 -11.48 -2.00 13.71
C THR A 96 -10.87 -3.40 13.65
N ARG A 97 -10.60 -3.99 14.80
CA ARG A 97 -10.19 -5.39 14.95
C ARG A 97 -11.43 -6.27 14.67
N VAL A 98 -11.49 -6.88 13.49
CA VAL A 98 -12.69 -7.57 12.99
C VAL A 98 -12.72 -9.06 13.27
N ALA A 99 -11.56 -9.68 13.54
CA ALA A 99 -11.46 -11.07 13.93
C ALA A 99 -10.10 -11.35 14.60
N GLN A 100 -10.06 -12.36 15.48
CA GLN A 100 -8.87 -12.76 16.22
C GLN A 100 -8.75 -14.28 16.32
N TRP A 101 -7.52 -14.79 16.35
CA TRP A 101 -7.17 -16.20 16.50
C TRP A 101 -5.88 -16.37 17.32
N GLY A 102 -5.81 -17.41 18.14
CA GLY A 102 -4.62 -17.71 18.95
C GLY A 102 -4.43 -16.76 20.13
N ASP A 103 -3.18 -16.55 20.50
CA ASP A 103 -2.76 -15.69 21.61
C ASP A 103 -2.70 -14.22 21.19
N VAL A 104 -3.81 -13.50 21.43
CA VAL A 104 -3.96 -12.08 21.11
C VAL A 104 -4.12 -11.26 22.39
N GLU A 105 -3.67 -10.01 22.35
CA GLU A 105 -3.87 -9.06 23.45
C GLU A 105 -5.34 -8.65 23.59
N ASP A 106 -5.74 -8.40 24.84
CA ASP A 106 -6.99 -7.70 25.13
C ASP A 106 -6.82 -6.21 24.81
N ALA A 107 -7.44 -5.77 23.73
CA ALA A 107 -7.33 -4.43 23.19
C ALA A 107 -8.71 -3.95 22.70
N PRO A 108 -8.97 -2.62 22.70
CA PRO A 108 -10.25 -2.10 22.22
C PRO A 108 -10.52 -2.53 20.78
N SER A 109 -11.77 -2.85 20.48
CA SER A 109 -12.15 -3.32 19.13
C SER A 109 -11.96 -2.23 18.08
N ARG A 110 -12.11 -0.96 18.43
CA ARG A 110 -11.90 0.21 17.57
C ARG A 110 -10.83 1.12 18.15
N TYR A 111 -9.94 1.63 17.31
CA TYR A 111 -8.83 2.48 17.73
C TYR A 111 -8.47 3.50 16.65
N ALA A 112 -7.86 4.61 17.06
CA ALA A 112 -7.24 5.56 16.15
C ALA A 112 -5.76 5.22 15.97
N TYR A 113 -5.23 5.40 14.77
CA TYR A 113 -3.83 5.10 14.45
C TYR A 113 -3.17 6.15 13.56
N ALA A 114 -1.84 6.13 13.54
CA ALA A 114 -1.05 6.76 12.52
C ALA A 114 0.16 5.90 12.17
N ASP A 115 0.44 5.80 10.87
CA ASP A 115 1.61 5.12 10.33
C ASP A 115 2.64 6.15 9.87
N LEU A 116 3.90 5.80 10.02
CA LEU A 116 5.03 6.67 9.76
C LEU A 116 6.15 5.93 9.02
N SER A 117 6.94 6.70 8.28
CA SER A 117 8.13 6.25 7.57
C SER A 117 9.28 7.21 7.85
N SER A 118 10.54 6.75 7.80
CA SER A 118 11.71 7.59 8.08
C SER A 118 12.78 7.46 7.00
N ARG A 119 13.68 8.45 6.95
CA ARG A 119 14.84 8.44 6.03
C ARG A 119 15.86 7.33 6.33
N ALA A 120 15.83 6.77 7.55
CA ALA A 120 16.63 5.63 7.92
C ALA A 120 16.05 4.29 7.44
N GLY A 121 14.90 4.30 6.75
CA GLY A 121 14.20 3.09 6.31
C GLY A 121 13.41 2.38 7.42
N ALA A 122 13.27 3.01 8.60
CA ALA A 122 12.38 2.53 9.64
C ALA A 122 10.94 2.95 9.36
N VAL A 123 10.00 2.09 9.74
CA VAL A 123 8.55 2.34 9.78
C VAL A 123 8.09 2.41 11.22
N ALA A 124 6.98 3.09 11.49
CA ALA A 124 6.39 3.10 12.83
C ALA A 124 4.87 3.15 12.74
N THR A 125 4.21 2.64 13.78
CA THR A 125 2.76 2.72 13.96
C THR A 125 2.47 3.20 15.37
N ILE A 126 1.53 4.13 15.49
CA ILE A 126 1.04 4.65 16.76
C ILE A 126 -0.41 4.21 16.90
N ASP A 127 -0.73 3.47 17.97
CA ASP A 127 -2.09 3.14 18.40
C ASP A 127 -2.48 4.12 19.52
N PHE A 128 -3.39 5.05 19.21
CA PHE A 128 -3.87 6.07 20.13
C PHE A 128 -4.95 5.56 21.10
N GLY A 129 -5.24 4.25 21.07
CA GLY A 129 -6.29 3.64 21.86
C GLY A 129 -7.68 3.91 21.29
N ALA A 130 -8.69 3.68 22.12
CA ALA A 130 -10.09 3.83 21.72
C ALA A 130 -10.34 5.23 21.15
N ALA A 131 -10.88 5.28 19.93
CA ALA A 131 -11.25 6.53 19.30
C ALA A 131 -12.31 7.23 20.16
N SER A 132 -11.94 8.33 20.81
CA SER A 132 -12.89 9.25 21.42
C SER A 132 -13.72 9.86 20.30
N GLY A 133 -15.01 9.54 20.24
CA GLY A 133 -15.94 10.16 19.29
C GLY A 133 -15.96 11.69 19.42
N PRO A 134 -16.56 12.44 18.49
CA PRO A 134 -16.58 13.89 18.55
C PRO A 134 -17.37 14.36 19.77
N SER A 135 -16.68 14.67 20.87
CA SER A 135 -17.18 15.63 21.83
C SER A 135 -17.16 16.99 21.14
N ALA A 136 -18.34 17.60 21.01
CA ALA A 136 -18.45 19.02 20.71
C ALA A 136 -17.71 19.78 21.84
N GLY A 137 -16.45 20.12 21.60
CA GLY A 137 -15.55 20.71 22.59
C GLY A 137 -14.30 19.87 22.74
N GLY A 138 -13.18 20.36 22.19
CA GLY A 138 -11.86 19.77 22.37
C GLY A 138 -11.58 19.54 23.85
N GLY A 139 -11.37 18.27 24.22
CA GLY A 139 -11.19 17.86 25.59
C GLY A 139 -10.95 16.36 25.72
N ASP A 140 -9.66 16.06 25.94
CA ASP A 140 -9.01 14.87 26.50
C ASP A 140 -9.11 13.51 25.77
N LEU A 141 -7.92 13.04 25.40
CA LEU A 141 -7.63 11.76 24.77
C LEU A 141 -7.85 10.63 25.77
N SER A 142 -7.88 9.38 25.29
CA SER A 142 -7.68 8.17 26.08
C SER A 142 -6.81 8.40 27.33
N SER A 143 -7.28 7.99 28.51
CA SER A 143 -6.53 8.08 29.78
C SER A 143 -5.23 7.25 29.82
N SER A 144 -4.94 6.49 28.77
CA SER A 144 -3.69 5.73 28.59
C SER A 144 -2.83 6.37 27.48
N PRO A 145 -1.50 6.47 27.67
CA PRO A 145 -0.61 6.98 26.65
C PRO A 145 -0.72 6.14 25.37
N PRO A 146 -0.49 6.75 24.18
CA PRO A 146 -0.50 6.01 22.93
C PRO A 146 0.57 4.91 22.97
N ARG A 147 0.24 3.74 22.42
CA ARG A 147 1.22 2.66 22.22
C ARG A 147 1.93 2.92 20.92
N VAL A 148 3.24 2.84 20.94
CA VAL A 148 4.06 3.10 19.76
C VAL A 148 4.91 1.89 19.46
N TYR A 149 5.00 1.60 18.18
CA TYR A 149 5.84 0.54 17.68
C TYR A 149 6.72 1.07 16.56
N VAL A 150 8.00 0.72 16.59
CA VAL A 150 8.99 1.07 15.57
C VAL A 150 9.54 -0.22 14.99
N GLY A 151 9.70 -0.23 13.67
CA GLY A 151 9.92 -1.45 12.93
C GLY A 151 10.67 -1.25 11.62
N ARG A 152 10.76 -2.35 10.88
CA ARG A 152 11.38 -2.42 9.56
C ARG A 152 10.59 -3.37 8.66
N LYS A 153 10.55 -3.07 7.37
CA LYS A 153 10.05 -4.00 6.35
C LYS A 153 10.93 -5.24 6.31
N VAL A 154 10.32 -6.41 6.10
CA VAL A 154 11.00 -7.70 5.98
C VAL A 154 10.45 -8.49 4.80
N GLY A 155 11.25 -9.39 4.23
CA GLY A 155 10.79 -10.36 3.25
C GLY A 155 10.35 -11.68 3.88
N PHE A 156 9.43 -12.43 3.25
CA PHE A 156 9.05 -13.78 3.70
C PHE A 156 10.28 -14.69 3.90
N ALA A 157 11.14 -14.76 2.88
CA ALA A 157 12.36 -15.56 2.93
C ALA A 157 13.35 -15.09 4.01
N GLU A 158 13.41 -13.78 4.26
CA GLU A 158 14.28 -13.19 5.29
C GLU A 158 13.90 -13.68 6.69
N VAL A 159 12.60 -13.74 6.99
CA VAL A 159 12.10 -14.22 8.29
C VAL A 159 11.81 -15.72 8.33
N GLY A 160 12.21 -16.46 7.29
CA GLY A 160 11.99 -17.91 7.20
C GLY A 160 10.52 -18.33 7.11
N LEU A 161 9.63 -17.42 6.70
CA LEU A 161 8.21 -17.71 6.46
C LEU A 161 7.97 -18.02 4.97
N SER A 162 6.94 -18.81 4.68
CA SER A 162 6.53 -19.14 3.32
C SER A 162 5.05 -18.82 3.14
N PRO A 163 4.67 -18.04 2.11
CA PRO A 163 3.26 -17.79 1.81
C PRO A 163 2.52 -19.10 1.50
N VAL A 164 1.35 -19.29 2.11
CA VAL A 164 0.44 -20.38 1.79
C VAL A 164 -0.14 -20.12 0.40
N SER A 165 0.27 -20.90 -0.60
CA SER A 165 0.01 -20.62 -2.02
C SER A 165 -1.47 -20.59 -2.44
N ALA A 166 -2.35 -21.16 -1.61
CA ALA A 166 -3.80 -21.16 -1.85
C ALA A 166 -4.52 -19.91 -1.32
N CYS A 167 -3.82 -19.08 -0.54
CA CYS A 167 -4.37 -17.86 0.03
C CYS A 167 -3.80 -16.63 -0.68
N GLU A 168 -4.64 -15.61 -0.81
CA GLU A 168 -4.29 -14.29 -1.33
C GLU A 168 -4.71 -13.24 -0.31
N PRO A 169 -4.08 -12.05 -0.30
CA PRO A 169 -4.55 -10.95 0.54
C PRO A 169 -6.03 -10.68 0.24
N LEU A 170 -6.82 -10.43 1.29
CA LEU A 170 -8.23 -10.06 1.10
C LEU A 170 -8.28 -8.65 0.49
N LEU A 171 -8.69 -8.61 -0.77
CA LEU A 171 -8.98 -7.39 -1.50
C LEU A 171 -10.48 -7.07 -1.42
N ILE A 172 -10.82 -5.83 -1.75
CA ILE A 172 -12.17 -5.28 -1.67
C ILE A 172 -12.74 -5.17 -3.06
N ARG A 173 -13.92 -5.75 -3.27
CA ARG A 173 -14.64 -5.68 -4.54
C ARG A 173 -14.92 -4.22 -4.88
N ALA A 174 -14.41 -3.76 -6.02
CA ALA A 174 -14.74 -2.46 -6.59
C ALA A 174 -16.25 -2.36 -6.88
N PRO A 175 -16.85 -1.16 -6.81
CA PRO A 175 -18.26 -0.99 -7.12
C PRO A 175 -18.55 -1.40 -8.57
N GLU A 176 -19.68 -2.06 -8.81
CA GLU A 176 -20.12 -2.45 -10.15
C GLU A 176 -20.62 -1.21 -10.93
N VAL A 177 -19.68 -0.36 -11.36
CA VAL A 177 -19.94 0.73 -12.29
C VAL A 177 -19.48 0.32 -13.67
N SER A 178 -20.35 0.50 -14.66
CA SER A 178 -20.02 0.17 -16.04
C SER A 178 -18.83 1.01 -16.50
N ARG A 179 -17.79 0.33 -16.97
CA ARG A 179 -16.70 0.96 -17.71
C ARG A 179 -17.28 1.88 -18.80
N PRO A 180 -16.80 3.13 -18.94
CA PRO A 180 -17.29 4.04 -19.96
C PRO A 180 -17.19 3.45 -21.37
N ALA A 181 -18.16 3.78 -22.23
CA ALA A 181 -18.16 3.33 -23.62
C ALA A 181 -16.90 3.85 -24.34
N GLY A 182 -16.21 2.97 -25.06
CA GLY A 182 -14.98 3.31 -25.80
C GLY A 182 -13.68 3.14 -25.02
N VAL A 183 -13.72 2.83 -23.72
CA VAL A 183 -12.53 2.44 -22.96
C VAL A 183 -12.21 0.97 -23.22
N GLU A 184 -11.01 0.71 -23.74
CA GLU A 184 -10.49 -0.63 -24.00
C GLU A 184 -9.55 -1.06 -22.87
N THR A 185 -9.82 -2.22 -22.25
CA THR A 185 -8.90 -2.84 -21.30
C THR A 185 -8.10 -3.91 -22.00
N TRP A 186 -6.81 -3.94 -21.73
CA TRP A 186 -5.84 -4.76 -22.45
C TRP A 186 -5.44 -6.03 -21.70
N LEU A 187 -5.61 -6.00 -20.38
CA LEU A 187 -5.57 -7.15 -19.51
C LEU A 187 -6.96 -7.37 -18.89
N GLU A 188 -7.30 -8.62 -18.64
CA GLU A 188 -8.54 -9.05 -18.02
C GLU A 188 -8.28 -9.43 -16.56
N ILE A 189 -9.29 -9.24 -15.70
CA ILE A 189 -9.23 -9.72 -14.32
C ILE A 189 -9.09 -11.25 -14.35
N GLY A 190 -8.10 -11.75 -13.62
CA GLY A 190 -7.73 -13.16 -13.61
C GLY A 190 -6.65 -13.55 -14.60
N ASP A 191 -6.23 -12.64 -15.51
CA ASP A 191 -5.02 -12.88 -16.30
C ASP A 191 -3.84 -13.17 -15.39
N GLU A 192 -3.02 -14.13 -15.80
CA GLU A 192 -1.77 -14.46 -15.15
C GLU A 192 -0.60 -14.16 -16.07
N GLY A 193 0.49 -13.66 -15.50
CA GLY A 193 1.70 -13.37 -16.25
C GLY A 193 2.94 -13.39 -15.37
N GLU A 194 4.11 -13.37 -16.01
CA GLU A 194 5.40 -13.36 -15.31
C GLU A 194 6.21 -12.14 -15.74
N LEU A 195 6.60 -11.31 -14.78
CA LEU A 195 7.47 -10.15 -14.95
C LEU A 195 8.64 -10.29 -13.98
N ASP A 196 9.87 -10.17 -14.49
CA ASP A 196 11.11 -10.26 -13.71
C ASP A 196 11.18 -11.50 -12.79
N GLY A 197 10.67 -12.65 -13.27
CA GLY A 197 10.67 -13.92 -12.54
C GLY A 197 9.61 -14.02 -11.44
N VAL A 198 8.76 -12.99 -11.27
CA VAL A 198 7.64 -13.01 -10.33
C VAL A 198 6.35 -13.25 -11.10
N ARG A 199 5.55 -14.20 -10.64
CA ARG A 199 4.23 -14.48 -11.19
C ARG A 199 3.19 -13.58 -10.57
N PHE A 200 2.37 -12.98 -11.42
CA PHE A 200 1.30 -12.07 -11.03
C PHE A 200 -0.04 -12.55 -11.54
N ARG A 201 -1.10 -12.25 -10.77
CA ARG A 201 -2.49 -12.30 -11.21
C ARG A 201 -3.05 -10.88 -11.25
N VAL A 202 -3.76 -10.54 -12.32
CA VAL A 202 -4.52 -9.29 -12.40
C VAL A 202 -5.75 -9.42 -11.51
N ALA A 203 -5.82 -8.60 -10.45
CA ALA A 203 -6.89 -8.66 -9.47
C ALA A 203 -7.97 -7.60 -9.68
N GLY A 204 -7.57 -6.41 -10.14
CA GLY A 204 -8.48 -5.32 -10.40
C GLY A 204 -7.91 -4.35 -11.42
N VAL A 205 -8.77 -3.46 -11.89
CA VAL A 205 -8.40 -2.36 -12.78
C VAL A 205 -9.17 -1.12 -12.37
N LEU A 206 -8.52 0.03 -12.46
CA LEU A 206 -9.16 1.33 -12.26
C LEU A 206 -8.77 2.26 -13.41
N GLY A 207 -9.74 3.04 -13.88
CA GLY A 207 -9.53 4.12 -14.83
C GLY A 207 -9.44 5.43 -14.08
N ARG A 208 -8.38 6.18 -14.32
CA ARG A 208 -8.17 7.50 -13.73
C ARG A 208 -8.18 8.57 -14.81
N CYS A 209 -8.52 9.78 -14.38
CA CYS A 209 -8.35 10.95 -15.19
C CYS A 209 -7.78 12.12 -14.39
N LEU A 210 -7.18 13.06 -15.12
CA LEU A 210 -6.73 14.35 -14.63
C LEU A 210 -7.15 15.39 -15.67
N ASP A 211 -7.88 16.40 -15.21
CA ASP A 211 -8.27 17.53 -16.06
C ASP A 211 -7.09 18.51 -16.14
N VAL A 212 -6.56 18.72 -17.35
CA VAL A 212 -5.46 19.64 -17.65
C VAL A 212 -6.07 20.89 -18.27
N GLY A 213 -6.37 21.91 -17.45
CA GLY A 213 -7.04 23.12 -17.94
C GLY A 213 -8.55 22.92 -18.19
N THR A 214 -9.15 23.76 -19.04
CA THR A 214 -10.63 23.82 -19.18
C THR A 214 -11.23 22.74 -20.07
N ASP A 215 -10.49 22.24 -21.06
CA ASP A 215 -11.03 21.37 -22.12
C ASP A 215 -10.13 20.17 -22.47
N GLU A 216 -9.03 19.97 -21.74
CA GLU A 216 -8.14 18.83 -21.94
C GLU A 216 -8.23 17.89 -20.73
N ARG A 217 -8.38 16.60 -21.02
CA ARG A 217 -8.41 15.53 -20.04
C ARG A 217 -7.41 14.48 -20.45
N VAL A 218 -6.55 14.10 -19.51
CA VAL A 218 -5.65 12.97 -19.63
C VAL A 218 -6.24 11.81 -18.84
N SER A 219 -6.31 10.62 -19.45
CA SER A 219 -6.82 9.41 -18.81
C SER A 219 -5.83 8.25 -18.94
N TRP A 220 -5.85 7.36 -17.97
CA TRP A 220 -5.03 6.16 -17.94
C TRP A 220 -5.71 5.04 -17.16
N GLU A 221 -5.24 3.82 -17.34
CA GLU A 221 -5.68 2.66 -16.56
C GLU A 221 -4.56 2.12 -15.68
N GLU A 222 -4.92 1.68 -14.48
CA GLU A 222 -4.03 1.02 -13.53
C GLU A 222 -4.55 -0.38 -13.23
N TYR A 223 -3.74 -1.41 -13.49
CA TYR A 223 -4.04 -2.81 -13.22
C TYR A 223 -3.34 -3.24 -11.94
N LEU A 224 -4.11 -3.67 -10.94
CA LEU A 224 -3.58 -4.25 -9.72
C LEU A 224 -3.08 -5.67 -10.00
N LEU A 225 -1.80 -5.90 -9.69
CA LEU A 225 -1.15 -7.19 -9.76
C LEU A 225 -0.93 -7.75 -8.36
N VAL A 226 -1.40 -8.97 -8.11
CA VAL A 226 -1.11 -9.72 -6.87
C VAL A 226 0.05 -10.66 -7.14
N ALA A 227 1.15 -10.51 -6.42
CA ALA A 227 2.32 -11.37 -6.56
C ALA A 227 2.10 -12.73 -5.89
N ARG A 228 2.41 -13.81 -6.61
CA ARG A 228 2.38 -15.18 -6.07
C ARG A 228 3.76 -15.56 -5.50
N GLY A 229 3.77 -16.18 -4.32
CA GLY A 229 4.96 -16.78 -3.71
C GLY A 229 5.94 -15.81 -3.02
N VAL A 230 5.98 -14.55 -3.43
CA VAL A 230 6.78 -13.49 -2.77
C VAL A 230 5.93 -12.52 -1.95
N GLY A 231 4.61 -12.55 -2.15
CA GLY A 231 3.64 -11.65 -1.52
C GLY A 231 3.75 -10.20 -2.01
N GLY A 232 2.78 -9.39 -1.59
CA GLY A 232 2.68 -7.99 -1.98
C GLY A 232 1.93 -7.76 -3.30
N VAL A 233 1.59 -6.49 -3.55
CA VAL A 233 0.97 -6.03 -4.79
C VAL A 233 1.90 -5.13 -5.60
N ARG A 234 1.64 -5.06 -6.90
CA ARG A 234 2.29 -4.16 -7.87
C ARG A 234 1.23 -3.59 -8.79
N TRP A 235 1.60 -2.59 -9.58
CA TRP A 235 0.70 -2.03 -10.58
C TRP A 235 1.32 -2.03 -11.97
N LEU A 236 0.48 -2.21 -12.98
CA LEU A 236 0.78 -1.78 -14.34
C LEU A 236 -0.06 -0.55 -14.65
N VAL A 237 0.58 0.52 -15.09
CA VAL A 237 -0.09 1.73 -15.56
C VAL A 237 0.04 1.79 -17.06
N VAL A 238 -1.06 2.07 -17.77
CA VAL A 238 -1.06 2.30 -19.22
C VAL A 238 -1.68 3.64 -19.55
N ALA A 239 -0.93 4.48 -20.26
CA ALA A 239 -1.39 5.77 -20.76
C ALA A 239 -0.97 5.92 -22.22
N SER A 240 -1.92 6.22 -23.11
CA SER A 240 -1.65 6.35 -24.56
C SER A 240 -0.89 5.16 -25.19
N GLY A 241 -1.07 3.95 -24.65
CA GLY A 241 -0.41 2.72 -25.08
C GLY A 241 1.01 2.51 -24.54
N HIS A 242 1.56 3.45 -23.76
CA HIS A 242 2.81 3.28 -23.02
C HIS A 242 2.53 2.59 -21.69
N TRP A 243 3.36 1.61 -21.32
CA TRP A 243 3.18 0.84 -20.10
C TRP A 243 4.28 1.15 -19.10
N SER A 244 3.93 1.19 -17.83
CA SER A 244 4.89 1.26 -16.74
C SER A 244 4.57 0.23 -15.66
N PHE A 245 5.61 -0.41 -15.12
CA PHE A 245 5.52 -1.27 -13.94
C PHE A 245 5.85 -0.44 -12.71
N VAL A 246 4.98 -0.49 -11.70
CA VAL A 246 5.00 0.44 -10.56
C VAL A 246 5.13 -0.32 -9.25
N GLU A 247 6.08 0.12 -8.44
CA GLU A 247 6.34 -0.41 -7.10
C GLU A 247 6.16 0.69 -6.04
N PRO A 248 5.65 0.35 -4.84
CA PRO A 248 5.57 1.31 -3.74
C PRO A 248 6.97 1.72 -3.26
N VAL A 249 7.09 2.96 -2.82
CA VAL A 249 8.29 3.54 -2.21
C VAL A 249 7.93 4.07 -0.83
N GLU A 250 8.79 3.78 0.14
CA GLU A 250 8.64 4.31 1.50
C GLU A 250 8.82 5.83 1.50
N ALA A 251 7.78 6.56 1.93
CA ALA A 251 7.76 8.02 1.85
C ALA A 251 8.94 8.70 2.57
N GLY A 252 9.40 8.11 3.68
CA GLY A 252 10.52 8.65 4.44
C GLY A 252 11.86 8.59 3.69
N LEU A 253 12.00 7.71 2.69
CA LEU A 253 13.21 7.60 1.86
C LEU A 253 13.31 8.70 0.80
N VAL A 254 12.20 9.37 0.48
CA VAL A 254 12.16 10.37 -0.59
C VAL A 254 12.53 11.74 -0.05
N GLY A 255 13.55 12.37 -0.64
CA GLY A 255 13.84 13.78 -0.43
C GLY A 255 13.12 14.63 -1.47
N GLU A 256 12.13 15.43 -1.06
CA GLU A 256 11.34 16.29 -1.95
C GLU A 256 11.73 17.76 -1.81
N SER A 257 11.81 18.46 -2.95
CA SER A 257 11.79 19.92 -3.06
C SER A 257 10.66 20.34 -4.00
N GLU A 258 10.46 21.64 -4.20
CA GLU A 258 9.45 22.13 -5.14
C GLU A 258 9.71 21.64 -6.57
N ALA A 259 10.97 21.63 -7.00
CA ALA A 259 11.39 21.39 -8.39
C ALA A 259 11.94 19.97 -8.64
N SER A 260 12.15 19.16 -7.60
CA SER A 260 12.76 17.84 -7.75
C SER A 260 12.39 16.88 -6.61
N ALA A 261 12.52 15.59 -6.86
CA ALA A 261 12.53 14.56 -5.81
C ALA A 261 13.81 13.72 -5.91
N SER A 262 14.18 13.05 -4.82
CA SER A 262 15.37 12.20 -4.77
C SER A 262 15.10 10.89 -4.06
N LEU A 263 15.59 9.79 -4.63
CA LEU A 263 15.47 8.43 -4.11
C LEU A 263 16.72 7.66 -4.52
N ASP A 264 17.32 6.89 -3.60
CA ASP A 264 18.51 6.06 -3.86
C ASP A 264 19.68 6.81 -4.52
N GLY A 265 19.82 8.12 -4.23
CA GLY A 265 20.85 8.99 -4.81
C GLY A 265 20.56 9.45 -6.25
N VAL A 266 19.44 9.06 -6.84
CA VAL A 266 18.94 9.56 -8.12
C VAL A 266 18.07 10.79 -7.87
N VAL A 267 18.24 11.83 -8.69
CA VAL A 267 17.42 13.04 -8.69
C VAL A 267 16.45 12.98 -9.86
N TYR A 268 15.19 13.28 -9.58
CA TYR A 268 14.08 13.30 -10.52
C TYR A 268 13.61 14.74 -10.67
N ASP A 269 13.48 15.22 -11.90
CA ASP A 269 13.02 16.57 -12.19
C ASP A 269 11.49 16.62 -12.12
N PHE A 270 10.93 17.74 -11.63
CA PHE A 270 9.49 17.96 -11.65
C PHE A 270 8.92 17.80 -13.06
N LEU A 271 7.85 17.00 -13.18
CA LEU A 271 7.15 16.74 -14.44
C LEU A 271 5.76 17.39 -14.46
N SER A 272 4.92 17.02 -13.50
CA SER A 272 3.53 17.46 -13.45
C SER A 272 2.94 17.40 -12.05
N GLU A 273 1.89 18.17 -11.81
CA GLU A 273 1.08 18.13 -10.59
C GLU A 273 -0.38 18.36 -10.95
N GLY A 274 -1.30 17.68 -10.26
CA GLY A 274 -2.73 17.93 -10.40
C GLY A 274 -3.60 17.03 -9.52
N THR A 275 -4.91 17.11 -9.70
CA THR A 275 -5.87 16.26 -8.98
C THR A 275 -6.35 15.14 -9.88
N ALA A 276 -5.94 13.91 -9.59
CA ALA A 276 -6.43 12.73 -10.28
C ALA A 276 -7.77 12.28 -9.68
N ARG A 277 -8.65 11.71 -10.51
CA ARG A 277 -9.94 11.16 -10.10
C ARG A 277 -10.16 9.75 -10.62
N VAL A 278 -10.85 8.92 -9.84
CA VAL A 278 -11.30 7.60 -10.30
C VAL A 278 -12.58 7.76 -11.13
N GLU A 279 -12.56 7.34 -12.38
CA GLU A 279 -13.72 7.38 -13.28
C GLU A 279 -14.53 6.08 -13.26
N TRP A 280 -13.84 4.94 -13.14
CA TRP A 280 -14.44 3.62 -13.08
C TRP A 280 -13.45 2.62 -12.47
N ALA A 281 -13.96 1.51 -11.95
CA ALA A 281 -13.14 0.44 -11.40
C ALA A 281 -13.84 -0.91 -11.55
N ALA A 282 -13.06 -1.99 -11.62
CA ALA A 282 -13.56 -3.35 -11.68
C ALA A 282 -12.61 -4.33 -10.99
N GLY A 283 -13.15 -5.47 -10.54
CA GLY A 283 -12.38 -6.51 -9.85
C GLY A 283 -12.21 -6.21 -8.37
N ASP A 284 -11.11 -6.68 -7.80
CA ASP A 284 -10.79 -6.54 -6.38
C ASP A 284 -9.56 -5.63 -6.19
N LEU A 285 -9.68 -4.64 -5.32
CA LEU A 285 -8.69 -3.57 -5.08
C LEU A 285 -8.27 -3.51 -3.60
N PRO A 286 -7.14 -2.87 -3.24
CA PRO A 286 -6.64 -2.92 -1.86
C PRO A 286 -7.48 -2.10 -0.88
N TRP A 287 -8.38 -1.25 -1.38
CA TRP A 287 -9.30 -0.43 -0.60
C TRP A 287 -10.66 -0.29 -1.30
N GLU A 288 -11.63 0.27 -0.58
CA GLU A 288 -13.00 0.52 -1.01
C GLU A 288 -13.01 1.78 -1.88
N VAL A 289 -12.89 1.55 -3.19
CA VAL A 289 -12.94 2.59 -4.22
C VAL A 289 -14.36 3.14 -4.36
N ALA A 290 -14.48 4.46 -4.42
CA ALA A 290 -15.67 5.17 -4.83
C ALA A 290 -15.40 5.93 -6.13
N ILE A 291 -16.38 5.95 -7.03
CA ILE A 291 -16.26 6.73 -8.26
C ILE A 291 -16.26 8.22 -7.93
N GLY A 292 -15.33 8.95 -8.53
CA GLY A 292 -15.07 10.36 -8.24
C GLY A 292 -14.09 10.60 -7.10
N ASP A 293 -13.59 9.54 -6.44
CA ASP A 293 -12.47 9.65 -5.49
C ASP A 293 -11.36 10.48 -6.09
N ALA A 294 -10.85 11.42 -5.31
CA ALA A 294 -9.86 12.38 -5.74
C ALA A 294 -8.65 12.35 -4.84
N SER A 295 -7.47 12.46 -5.44
CA SER A 295 -6.21 12.63 -4.75
C SER A 295 -5.34 13.61 -5.52
N SER A 296 -4.46 14.27 -4.80
CA SER A 296 -3.43 15.09 -5.43
C SER A 296 -2.27 14.19 -5.85
N VAL A 297 -1.75 14.42 -7.05
CA VAL A 297 -0.67 13.64 -7.64
C VAL A 297 0.41 14.61 -8.11
N LYS A 298 1.67 14.27 -7.84
CA LYS A 298 2.85 14.99 -8.31
C LYS A 298 3.87 14.00 -8.85
N ASP A 299 4.24 14.19 -10.10
CA ASP A 299 5.18 13.32 -10.82
C ASP A 299 6.54 14.00 -10.98
N PHE A 300 7.58 13.19 -10.84
CA PHE A 300 8.97 13.57 -11.09
C PHE A 300 9.61 12.53 -12.01
N VAL A 301 10.44 12.95 -12.95
CA VAL A 301 10.98 12.07 -14.00
C VAL A 301 12.50 12.02 -13.98
N HIS A 302 13.03 10.81 -14.14
CA HIS A 302 14.39 10.54 -14.54
C HIS A 302 14.34 9.26 -15.37
N ALA A 303 14.20 9.38 -16.70
CA ALA A 303 14.01 8.23 -17.57
C ALA A 303 15.08 7.13 -17.30
N PRO A 304 14.69 5.84 -17.21
CA PRO A 304 13.38 5.27 -17.56
C PRO A 304 12.34 5.30 -16.42
N TRP A 305 12.56 6.09 -15.37
CA TRP A 305 11.74 6.11 -14.16
C TRP A 305 10.85 7.34 -14.04
N VAL A 306 9.66 7.15 -13.48
CA VAL A 306 8.85 8.21 -12.86
C VAL A 306 8.77 7.91 -11.37
N LEU A 307 8.93 8.93 -10.54
CA LEU A 307 8.64 8.89 -9.12
C LEU A 307 7.36 9.72 -8.89
N THR A 308 6.33 9.07 -8.36
CA THR A 308 5.01 9.68 -8.18
C THR A 308 4.69 9.78 -6.69
N LYS A 309 4.32 10.98 -6.26
CA LYS A 309 3.72 11.27 -4.97
C LYS A 309 2.21 11.35 -5.15
N GLU A 310 1.45 10.63 -4.34
CA GLU A 310 -0.01 10.75 -4.29
C GLU A 310 -0.45 11.00 -2.84
N TRP A 311 -1.37 11.94 -2.62
CA TRP A 311 -1.83 12.25 -1.26
C TRP A 311 -3.27 12.73 -1.17
N THR A 312 -3.83 12.53 0.03
CA THR A 312 -5.11 13.05 0.52
C THR A 312 -4.88 13.73 1.89
N SER A 313 -5.94 14.11 2.60
CA SER A 313 -5.82 14.60 3.99
C SER A 313 -5.31 13.52 4.96
N ASP A 314 -5.48 12.25 4.59
CA ASP A 314 -5.36 11.13 5.51
C ASP A 314 -4.31 10.11 5.07
N GLU A 315 -3.77 10.19 3.85
CA GLU A 315 -2.78 9.24 3.34
C GLU A 315 -1.82 9.92 2.36
N LEU A 316 -0.54 9.53 2.42
CA LEU A 316 0.56 9.92 1.55
C LEU A 316 1.24 8.64 1.07
N THR A 317 1.28 8.45 -0.25
CA THR A 317 1.99 7.35 -0.88
C THR A 317 3.04 7.89 -1.86
N TRP A 318 4.12 7.12 -1.99
CA TRP A 318 5.10 7.30 -3.05
C TRP A 318 5.21 6.00 -3.82
N SER A 319 5.47 6.10 -5.12
CA SER A 319 5.73 4.95 -5.97
C SER A 319 6.74 5.27 -7.04
N ARG A 320 7.49 4.26 -7.49
CA ARG A 320 8.42 4.37 -8.62
C ARG A 320 7.91 3.49 -9.75
N ALA A 321 7.72 4.12 -10.90
CA ALA A 321 7.36 3.49 -12.15
C ALA A 321 8.61 3.30 -13.02
N ILE A 322 8.74 2.17 -13.71
CA ILE A 322 9.69 1.97 -14.81
C ILE A 322 8.94 1.71 -16.10
N HIS A 323 9.35 2.35 -17.20
CA HIS A 323 8.74 2.10 -18.50
C HIS A 323 9.00 0.67 -18.98
N VAL A 324 7.94 -0.03 -19.41
CA VAL A 324 7.99 -1.38 -19.96
C VAL A 324 7.41 -1.36 -21.37
N ARG A 325 8.10 -1.98 -22.33
CA ARG A 325 7.61 -2.00 -23.69
C ARG A 325 6.32 -2.85 -23.82
N PRO A 326 5.37 -2.47 -24.68
CA PRO A 326 4.14 -3.24 -24.88
C PRO A 326 4.36 -4.69 -25.31
N ASP A 327 5.41 -4.99 -26.08
CA ASP A 327 5.72 -6.37 -26.48
C ASP A 327 6.19 -7.24 -25.32
N ALA A 328 6.87 -6.66 -24.33
CA ALA A 328 7.23 -7.36 -23.10
C ALA A 328 5.98 -7.69 -22.26
N ILE A 329 5.04 -6.75 -22.10
CA ILE A 329 3.77 -7.00 -21.41
C ILE A 329 2.94 -8.05 -22.17
N ALA A 330 2.84 -7.93 -23.50
CA ALA A 330 2.10 -8.88 -24.32
C ALA A 330 2.64 -10.30 -24.15
N LYS A 331 3.97 -10.46 -24.18
CA LYS A 331 4.64 -11.74 -23.94
C LYS A 331 4.39 -12.25 -22.51
N ALA A 332 4.53 -11.39 -21.50
CA ALA A 332 4.38 -11.75 -20.09
C ALA A 332 2.99 -12.31 -19.76
N PHE A 333 1.93 -11.75 -20.35
CA PHE A 333 0.53 -12.11 -20.10
C PHE A 333 -0.12 -12.90 -21.25
N GLY A 334 0.67 -13.41 -22.20
CA GLY A 334 0.16 -14.24 -23.30
C GLY A 334 -0.82 -13.53 -24.25
N LYS A 335 -0.74 -12.20 -24.38
CA LYS A 335 -1.59 -11.41 -25.28
C LYS A 335 -1.02 -11.40 -26.69
N ARG A 336 -1.89 -11.49 -27.70
CA ARG A 336 -1.49 -11.50 -29.12
C ARG A 336 -0.85 -10.18 -29.56
N SER A 337 -1.41 -9.06 -29.10
CA SER A 337 -0.92 -7.72 -29.37
C SER A 337 -1.50 -6.75 -28.35
N LEU A 338 -0.74 -5.70 -28.06
CA LEU A 338 -1.13 -4.55 -27.25
C LEU A 338 -1.16 -3.28 -28.13
N PRO A 339 -1.83 -2.20 -27.70
CA PRO A 339 -1.92 -0.97 -28.49
C PRO A 339 -0.52 -0.45 -28.81
N ARG A 340 -0.38 0.11 -30.01
CA ARG A 340 0.84 0.84 -30.35
C ARG A 340 0.88 2.13 -29.52
N PRO A 341 2.01 2.44 -28.87
CA PRO A 341 2.14 3.68 -28.14
C PRO A 341 1.96 4.89 -29.07
N ARG A 342 1.31 5.93 -28.57
CA ARG A 342 1.15 7.23 -29.25
C ARG A 342 2.01 8.27 -28.56
N GLY A 343 2.71 9.08 -29.35
CA GLY A 343 3.65 10.07 -28.80
C GLY A 343 4.79 9.41 -28.02
N ARG A 344 5.45 10.18 -27.16
CA ARG A 344 6.52 9.73 -26.27
C ARG A 344 6.03 9.78 -24.82
N ALA A 345 6.19 8.70 -24.06
CA ALA A 345 5.91 8.75 -22.63
C ALA A 345 7.01 9.54 -21.89
N PRO A 346 6.69 10.18 -20.74
CA PRO A 346 7.67 10.96 -19.99
C PRO A 346 8.94 10.18 -19.63
N ASN A 347 8.78 8.90 -19.30
CA ASN A 347 9.85 7.99 -18.91
C ASN A 347 10.27 7.00 -20.01
N GLU A 348 9.81 7.18 -21.24
CA GLU A 348 10.35 6.41 -22.37
C GLU A 348 11.81 6.85 -22.61
N PRO A 349 12.79 5.91 -22.65
CA PRO A 349 14.21 6.22 -22.84
C PRO A 349 14.56 7.10 -24.03
#